data_AF-A0A510KRT6-F1
#
_entry.id   AF-A0A510KRT6-F1
#
_cell.length_a   1.000
_cell.length_b   1.000
_cell.length_c   1.000
_cell.angle_alpha   90.00
_cell.angle_beta   90.00
_cell.angle_gamma   90.00
#
_symmetry.space_group_name_H-M   'P 1'
#
loop_
_entity.id
_entity.type
_entity.pdbx_description
1 polymer ?
#
loop_
_entity_poly.entity_id
_entity_poly.type
_entity_poly.pdbx_seq_one_letter_code
_entity_poly.pdbx_strand_id
1 'polypeptide(L)'
;MGFINPFQIYSKGENTITNNILLLLSNLYRINPKIYELFINSVLPENINYEVIPVFTQQKSQKEGGIIDGHIQTKATKIIIETKITGLDNTKKLINYCKNENLTETNILIHISDSTFDETTIKSINQKIGIYNFNFVSITFSELLSSLQEITEEYPFNKELYRLSKDFYYYCSSMDLIKNVFRIVPCNKSFELNEKYHLYFQPESRGYSNHQFTGIYTAKEVKYIGKVNKVFLAELTKEGKLITEKISGNGEITTEEENRIISTIKEFPEIYGYGDISKGHIFFLFDDNDFCPTKFKKTSKYGLLGSRLFDLKVNLEIENVERLSTLEIAEKLNDITW
;
A
#
# COMPACT_ATOMS: atom_id res chain seq x y z
N MET A 1 6.05 -6.40 -23.02
CA MET A 1 4.59 -6.42 -22.85
C MET A 1 4.19 -5.13 -22.18
N GLY A 2 3.27 -4.37 -22.78
CA GLY A 2 2.78 -3.12 -22.18
C GLY A 2 2.10 -3.39 -20.83
N PHE A 3 2.48 -2.62 -19.82
CA PHE A 3 1.84 -2.64 -18.51
C PHE A 3 0.47 -1.96 -18.63
N ILE A 4 -0.62 -2.73 -18.58
CA ILE A 4 -1.99 -2.20 -18.53
C ILE A 4 -2.43 -2.23 -17.07
N ASN A 5 -2.51 -1.06 -16.46
CA ASN A 5 -3.12 -0.86 -15.15
C ASN A 5 -4.64 -0.72 -15.32
N PRO A 6 -5.46 -1.52 -14.61
CA PRO A 6 -6.92 -1.45 -14.73
C PRO A 6 -7.53 -0.18 -14.13
N PHE A 7 -6.81 0.54 -13.25
CA PHE A 7 -7.31 1.75 -12.59
C PHE A 7 -7.14 2.99 -13.46
N GLN A 8 -8.18 3.81 -13.55
CA GLN A 8 -8.18 5.03 -14.36
C GLN A 8 -7.36 6.15 -13.67
N ILE A 9 -6.30 6.62 -14.33
CA ILE A 9 -5.41 7.69 -13.85
C ILE A 9 -5.61 9.06 -14.54
N TYR A 10 -6.41 9.12 -15.62
CA TYR A 10 -6.57 10.33 -16.45
C TYR A 10 -7.67 11.28 -15.95
N SER A 11 -8.44 10.91 -14.94
CA SER A 11 -9.50 11.75 -14.35
C SER A 11 -9.38 11.77 -12.84
N LYS A 12 -9.44 12.97 -12.25
CA LYS A 12 -9.20 13.22 -10.82
C LYS A 12 -10.46 13.52 -10.00
N GLY A 13 -11.67 13.37 -10.58
CA GLY A 13 -12.90 13.59 -9.82
C GLY A 13 -13.14 12.51 -8.77
N GLU A 14 -13.80 12.87 -7.65
CA GLU A 14 -14.17 11.92 -6.58
C GLU A 14 -14.94 10.72 -7.13
N ASN A 15 -15.84 10.91 -8.10
CA ASN A 15 -16.54 9.81 -8.77
C ASN A 15 -15.60 8.80 -9.45
N THR A 16 -14.50 9.25 -10.04
CA THR A 16 -13.50 8.36 -10.65
C THR A 16 -12.78 7.55 -9.58
N ILE A 17 -12.50 8.16 -8.43
CA ILE A 17 -11.85 7.49 -7.30
C ILE A 17 -12.79 6.44 -6.72
N THR A 18 -14.05 6.80 -6.43
CA THR A 18 -15.08 5.85 -6.01
C THR A 18 -15.18 4.67 -6.97
N ASN A 19 -15.20 4.92 -8.29
CA ASN A 19 -15.22 3.85 -9.29
C ASN A 19 -13.99 2.94 -9.22
N ASN A 20 -12.80 3.49 -9.02
CA ASN A 20 -11.58 2.69 -8.85
C ASN A 20 -11.60 1.88 -7.54
N ILE A 21 -12.16 2.41 -6.45
CA ILE A 21 -12.39 1.63 -5.22
C ILE A 21 -13.36 0.47 -5.49
N LEU A 22 -14.47 0.72 -6.17
CA LEU A 22 -15.41 -0.33 -6.55
C LEU A 22 -14.76 -1.40 -7.44
N LEU A 23 -13.87 -0.99 -8.36
CA LEU A 23 -13.10 -1.90 -9.21
C LEU A 23 -12.13 -2.76 -8.39
N LEU A 24 -11.44 -2.19 -7.38
CA LEU A 24 -10.59 -2.93 -6.46
C LEU A 24 -11.40 -4.01 -5.74
N LEU A 25 -12.51 -3.62 -5.11
CA LEU A 25 -13.38 -4.51 -4.35
C LEU A 25 -13.97 -5.65 -5.21
N SER A 26 -14.43 -5.31 -6.42
CA SER A 26 -14.93 -6.29 -7.39
C SER A 26 -13.85 -7.30 -7.79
N ASN A 27 -12.62 -6.84 -8.01
CA ASN A 27 -11.51 -7.74 -8.33
C ASN A 27 -11.12 -8.63 -7.14
N LEU A 28 -11.12 -8.11 -5.90
CA LEU A 28 -10.89 -8.94 -4.71
C LEU A 28 -11.94 -10.06 -4.60
N TYR A 29 -13.22 -9.74 -4.79
CA TYR A 29 -14.29 -10.74 -4.75
C TYR A 29 -14.13 -11.79 -5.85
N ARG A 30 -13.81 -11.35 -7.07
CA ARG A 30 -13.56 -12.23 -8.22
C ARG A 30 -12.35 -13.16 -7.99
N ILE A 31 -11.26 -12.65 -7.41
CA ILE A 31 -10.06 -13.45 -7.10
C ILE A 31 -10.43 -14.56 -6.11
N ASN A 32 -11.04 -14.17 -4.98
CA ASN A 32 -11.50 -15.11 -3.97
C ASN A 32 -12.46 -14.40 -3.00
N PRO A 33 -13.73 -14.83 -2.88
CA PRO A 33 -14.68 -14.25 -1.93
C PRO A 33 -14.19 -14.20 -0.49
N LYS A 34 -13.36 -15.17 -0.05
CA LYS A 34 -12.77 -15.15 1.30
C LYS A 34 -11.74 -14.05 1.47
N ILE A 35 -10.94 -13.76 0.43
CA ILE A 35 -9.96 -12.67 0.47
C ILE A 35 -10.67 -11.32 0.52
N TYR A 36 -11.74 -11.16 -0.26
CA TYR A 36 -12.61 -9.98 -0.18
C TYR A 36 -13.24 -9.82 1.21
N GLU A 37 -13.78 -10.89 1.79
CA GLU A 37 -14.33 -10.87 3.14
C GLU A 37 -13.29 -10.46 4.18
N LEU A 38 -12.08 -11.02 4.11
CA LEU A 38 -10.95 -10.64 4.98
C LEU A 38 -10.56 -9.17 4.80
N PHE A 39 -10.56 -8.67 3.57
CA PHE A 39 -10.22 -7.27 3.27
C PHE A 39 -11.25 -6.28 3.78
N ILE A 40 -12.55 -6.58 3.62
CA ILE A 40 -13.58 -5.75 4.21
C ILE A 40 -13.44 -5.78 5.73
N ASN A 41 -13.28 -6.95 6.35
CA ASN A 41 -13.11 -7.04 7.80
C ASN A 41 -11.87 -6.34 8.34
N SER A 42 -10.76 -6.29 7.58
CA SER A 42 -9.54 -5.62 8.04
C SER A 42 -9.69 -4.10 8.15
N VAL A 43 -10.67 -3.50 7.46
CA VAL A 43 -10.97 -2.07 7.57
C VAL A 43 -12.14 -1.78 8.50
N LEU A 44 -12.83 -2.81 9.01
CA LEU A 44 -13.94 -2.63 9.95
C LEU A 44 -13.44 -2.67 11.40
N PRO A 45 -14.13 -1.97 12.33
CA PRO A 45 -13.94 -2.18 13.75
C PRO A 45 -14.14 -3.64 14.18
N GLU A 46 -13.38 -4.10 15.16
CA GLU A 46 -13.36 -5.50 15.62
C GLU A 46 -14.73 -6.06 16.03
N ASN A 47 -15.66 -5.21 16.46
CA ASN A 47 -16.99 -5.60 16.90
C ASN A 47 -17.99 -5.80 15.74
N ILE A 48 -17.56 -5.62 14.49
CA ILE A 48 -18.39 -5.76 13.29
C ILE A 48 -17.78 -6.84 12.42
N ASN A 49 -18.59 -7.83 12.03
CA ASN A 49 -18.16 -8.88 11.11
C ASN A 49 -18.96 -8.82 9.82
N TYR A 50 -18.24 -8.73 8.71
CA TYR A 50 -18.76 -8.89 7.37
C TYR A 50 -18.62 -10.35 6.93
N GLU A 51 -19.71 -10.93 6.43
CA GLU A 51 -19.76 -12.32 5.95
C GLU A 51 -20.47 -12.37 4.61
N VAL A 52 -19.73 -12.76 3.57
CA VAL A 52 -20.28 -12.89 2.20
C VAL A 52 -20.44 -14.35 1.79
N ILE A 53 -19.72 -15.26 2.46
CA ILE A 53 -19.72 -16.68 2.13
C ILE A 53 -20.99 -17.34 2.66
N PRO A 54 -21.74 -18.12 1.84
CA PRO A 54 -22.90 -18.86 2.32
C PRO A 54 -22.50 -19.91 3.36
N VAL A 55 -23.28 -20.00 4.43
CA VAL A 55 -23.16 -21.03 5.47
C VAL A 55 -24.12 -22.16 5.17
N PHE A 56 -23.58 -23.39 5.12
CA PHE A 56 -24.33 -24.62 4.86
C PHE A 56 -24.46 -25.41 6.17
N THR A 57 -25.69 -25.75 6.54
CA THR A 57 -26.00 -26.51 7.76
C THR A 57 -27.03 -27.58 7.45
N GLN A 58 -26.90 -28.75 8.08
CA GLN A 58 -27.90 -29.81 8.04
C GLN A 58 -28.67 -29.86 9.36
N GLN A 59 -29.92 -30.36 9.30
CA GLN A 59 -30.77 -30.59 10.47
C GLN A 59 -30.93 -29.36 11.38
N LYS A 60 -31.19 -28.20 10.77
CA LYS A 60 -31.38 -26.95 11.53
C LYS A 60 -32.76 -26.93 12.14
N SER A 61 -32.83 -27.01 13.46
CA SER A 61 -34.05 -26.83 14.24
C SER A 61 -34.54 -25.37 14.15
N GLN A 62 -35.81 -25.17 13.81
CA GLN A 62 -36.46 -23.86 13.84
C GLN A 62 -37.20 -23.66 15.18
N LYS A 63 -37.36 -22.39 15.59
CA LYS A 63 -38.19 -22.07 16.77
C LYS A 63 -39.65 -22.52 16.58
N GLU A 64 -40.15 -22.36 15.35
CA GLU A 64 -41.45 -22.85 14.89
C GLU A 64 -41.23 -23.47 13.49
N GLY A 65 -41.79 -24.65 13.21
CA GLY A 65 -41.70 -25.29 11.88
C GLY A 65 -40.92 -26.61 11.79
N GLY A 66 -40.39 -27.14 12.90
CA GLY A 66 -39.70 -28.44 12.92
C GLY A 66 -38.21 -28.35 12.58
N ILE A 67 -37.66 -29.44 12.01
CA ILE A 67 -36.24 -29.55 11.65
C ILE A 67 -36.12 -29.51 10.14
N ILE A 68 -35.32 -28.57 9.62
CA ILE A 68 -35.02 -28.47 8.19
C ILE A 68 -33.85 -29.40 7.87
N ASP A 69 -34.01 -30.26 6.86
CA ASP A 69 -32.96 -31.20 6.44
C ASP A 69 -31.71 -30.51 5.90
N GLY A 70 -31.89 -29.46 5.09
CA GLY A 70 -30.80 -28.67 4.51
C GLY A 70 -31.11 -27.18 4.56
N HIS A 71 -30.16 -26.40 5.05
CA HIS A 71 -30.28 -24.96 5.22
C HIS A 71 -29.02 -24.25 4.71
N ILE A 72 -29.21 -23.34 3.77
CA ILE A 72 -28.15 -22.49 3.19
C ILE A 72 -28.55 -21.04 3.47
N GLN A 73 -27.65 -20.26 4.06
CA GLN A 73 -27.91 -18.87 4.40
C GLN A 73 -26.70 -17.99 4.10
N THR A 74 -26.96 -16.83 3.52
CA THR A 74 -26.03 -15.70 3.41
C THR A 74 -26.53 -14.56 4.29
N LYS A 75 -25.62 -13.79 4.89
CA LYS A 75 -26.00 -12.56 5.59
C LYS A 75 -26.20 -11.45 4.57
N ALA A 76 -27.41 -10.90 4.53
CA ALA A 76 -27.70 -9.76 3.67
C ALA A 76 -26.93 -8.55 4.18
N THR A 77 -26.18 -7.89 3.29
CA THR A 77 -25.29 -6.78 3.64
C THR A 77 -25.39 -5.67 2.60
N LYS A 78 -25.35 -4.43 3.06
CA LYS A 78 -25.18 -3.23 2.24
C LYS A 78 -23.93 -2.47 2.65
N ILE A 79 -23.12 -2.07 1.66
CA ILE A 79 -21.95 -1.21 1.85
C ILE A 79 -22.13 0.06 1.04
N ILE A 80 -22.09 1.22 1.69
CA ILE A 80 -22.03 2.54 1.07
C ILE A 80 -20.58 3.03 1.16
N ILE A 81 -20.03 3.52 0.05
CA ILE A 81 -18.67 4.05 -0.03
C ILE A 81 -18.75 5.52 -0.44
N GLU A 82 -18.16 6.38 0.37
CA GLU A 82 -17.97 7.79 0.06
C GLU A 82 -16.47 8.08 0.04
N THR A 83 -15.97 8.70 -1.03
CA THR A 83 -14.55 9.08 -1.13
C THR A 83 -14.40 10.59 -1.16
N LYS A 84 -13.43 11.11 -0.41
CA LYS A 84 -13.08 12.54 -0.39
C LYS A 84 -11.58 12.70 -0.64
N ILE A 85 -11.17 13.46 -1.65
CA ILE A 85 -9.74 13.60 -1.99
C ILE A 85 -8.99 14.35 -0.89
N THR A 86 -9.61 15.38 -0.35
CA THR A 86 -8.99 16.26 0.64
C THR A 86 -10.00 16.64 1.70
N GLY A 87 -9.62 16.42 2.96
CA GLY A 87 -10.43 16.72 4.12
C GLY A 87 -11.62 15.78 4.28
N LEU A 88 -12.51 16.12 5.20
CA LEU A 88 -13.61 15.25 5.59
C LEU A 88 -14.94 15.71 5.00
N ASP A 89 -15.84 14.76 4.74
CA ASP A 89 -17.17 15.09 4.23
C ASP A 89 -18.08 15.69 5.34
N ASN A 90 -19.21 16.27 4.92
CA ASN A 90 -20.22 16.78 5.81
C ASN A 90 -20.94 15.63 6.54
N THR A 91 -20.85 15.62 7.87
CA THR A 91 -21.49 14.57 8.69
C THR A 91 -23.01 14.46 8.49
N LYS A 92 -23.71 15.57 8.22
CA LYS A 92 -25.16 15.54 7.92
C LYS A 92 -25.45 14.82 6.61
N LYS A 93 -24.59 14.98 5.60
CA LYS A 93 -24.68 14.26 4.31
C LYS A 93 -24.51 12.75 4.55
N LEU A 94 -23.46 12.35 5.27
CA LEU A 94 -23.20 10.95 5.62
C LEU A 94 -24.37 10.30 6.38
N ILE A 95 -24.91 10.98 7.38
CA ILE A 95 -26.08 10.50 8.14
C ILE A 95 -27.32 10.39 7.25
N ASN A 96 -27.52 11.32 6.30
CA ASN A 96 -28.66 11.28 5.40
C ASN A 96 -28.64 10.07 4.46
N TYR A 97 -27.47 9.58 4.06
CA TYR A 97 -27.36 8.37 3.24
C TYR A 97 -27.91 7.12 3.93
N CYS A 98 -27.98 7.11 5.26
CA CYS A 98 -28.45 5.95 6.02
C CYS A 98 -29.98 5.93 6.23
N LYS A 99 -30.73 6.97 5.83
CA LYS A 99 -32.13 7.16 6.27
C LYS A 99 -33.19 6.23 5.65
N ASN A 100 -32.87 5.48 4.59
CA ASN A 100 -33.84 4.69 3.81
C ASN A 100 -33.42 3.23 3.66
N GLU A 101 -33.17 2.55 4.78
CA GLU A 101 -32.37 1.33 4.77
C GLU A 101 -33.04 0.15 5.47
N ASN A 102 -32.69 -1.06 5.03
CA ASN A 102 -33.28 -2.29 5.53
C ASN A 102 -32.64 -2.69 6.87
N LEU A 103 -33.45 -2.75 7.92
CA LEU A 103 -33.01 -3.08 9.28
C LEU A 103 -32.57 -4.54 9.45
N THR A 104 -32.92 -5.44 8.52
CA THR A 104 -32.52 -6.85 8.59
C THR A 104 -31.15 -7.14 8.00
N GLU A 105 -30.54 -6.15 7.35
CA GLU A 105 -29.24 -6.26 6.68
C GLU A 105 -28.14 -5.72 7.59
N THR A 106 -26.93 -6.28 7.51
CA THR A 106 -25.74 -5.63 8.05
C THR A 106 -25.42 -4.43 7.18
N ASN A 107 -25.52 -3.21 7.69
CA ASN A 107 -25.26 -2.02 6.89
C ASN A 107 -23.96 -1.32 7.31
N ILE A 108 -23.15 -0.93 6.33
CA ILE A 108 -21.83 -0.35 6.54
C ILE A 108 -21.71 0.92 5.68
N LEU A 109 -21.25 2.01 6.27
CA LEU A 109 -20.85 3.23 5.57
C LEU A 109 -19.34 3.43 5.75
N ILE A 110 -18.58 3.33 4.66
CA ILE A 110 -17.14 3.54 4.63
C ILE A 110 -16.85 4.90 4.00
N HIS A 111 -16.27 5.80 4.78
CA HIS A 111 -15.70 7.06 4.30
C HIS A 111 -14.20 6.90 4.11
N ILE A 112 -13.70 7.19 2.91
CA ILE A 112 -12.29 7.05 2.54
C ILE A 112 -11.73 8.42 2.16
N SER A 113 -10.65 8.87 2.81
CA SER A 113 -10.06 10.17 2.51
C SER A 113 -8.53 10.26 2.73
N ASP A 114 -7.97 11.47 2.73
CA ASP A 114 -6.59 11.76 3.14
C ASP A 114 -6.43 11.89 4.67
N SER A 115 -7.55 11.89 5.39
CA SER A 115 -7.63 12.04 6.84
C SER A 115 -8.86 11.30 7.39
N THR A 116 -8.86 11.03 8.70
CA THR A 116 -9.98 10.38 9.39
C THR A 116 -10.74 11.36 10.28
N PHE A 117 -12.02 11.08 10.51
CA PHE A 117 -12.76 11.74 11.59
C PHE A 117 -12.17 11.34 12.95
N ASP A 118 -12.17 12.27 13.91
CA ASP A 118 -11.80 11.95 15.28
C ASP A 118 -12.83 10.99 15.92
N GLU A 119 -12.42 10.30 16.98
CA GLU A 119 -13.27 9.33 17.67
C GLU A 119 -14.60 9.91 18.17
N THR A 120 -14.61 11.16 18.64
CA THR A 120 -15.83 11.77 19.18
C THR A 120 -16.85 12.02 18.07
N THR A 121 -16.37 12.44 16.89
CA THR A 121 -17.20 12.60 15.69
C THR A 121 -17.68 11.25 15.17
N ILE A 122 -16.82 10.24 15.10
CA ILE A 122 -17.21 8.87 14.70
C ILE A 122 -18.31 8.33 15.63
N LYS A 123 -18.13 8.46 16.96
CA LYS A 123 -19.15 8.07 17.96
C LYS A 123 -20.46 8.82 17.76
N SER A 124 -20.41 10.13 17.47
CA SER A 124 -21.60 10.95 17.20
C SER A 124 -22.36 10.52 15.94
N ILE A 125 -21.63 10.16 14.87
CA ILE A 125 -22.24 9.65 13.63
C ILE A 125 -22.88 8.28 13.89
N ASN A 126 -22.15 7.34 14.49
CA ASN A 126 -22.62 6.00 14.81
C ASN A 126 -23.89 6.02 15.69
N GLN A 127 -23.94 6.91 16.69
CA GLN A 127 -25.14 7.06 17.53
C GLN A 127 -26.37 7.49 16.71
N LYS A 128 -26.19 8.36 15.70
CA LYS A 128 -27.30 8.87 14.88
C LYS A 128 -27.76 7.89 13.80
N ILE A 129 -26.85 7.07 13.26
CA ILE A 129 -27.18 6.11 12.21
C ILE A 129 -27.52 4.72 12.74
N GLY A 130 -27.27 4.44 14.02
CA GLY A 130 -27.56 3.14 14.64
C GLY A 130 -29.04 2.74 14.55
N ILE A 131 -29.96 3.72 14.51
CA ILE A 131 -31.39 3.46 14.26
C ILE A 131 -31.69 2.87 12.88
N TYR A 132 -30.75 2.97 11.95
CA TYR A 132 -30.82 2.40 10.60
C TYR A 132 -29.97 1.12 10.45
N ASN A 133 -29.48 0.57 11.57
CA ASN A 133 -28.58 -0.58 11.62
C ASN A 133 -27.27 -0.38 10.82
N PHE A 134 -26.79 0.87 10.72
CA PHE A 134 -25.52 1.19 10.09
C PHE A 134 -24.37 1.23 11.07
N ASN A 135 -23.20 0.84 10.57
CA ASN A 135 -21.91 1.11 11.19
C ASN A 135 -21.10 2.05 10.29
N PHE A 136 -20.56 3.12 10.87
CA PHE A 136 -19.72 4.09 10.20
C PHE A 136 -18.25 3.82 10.47
N VAL A 137 -17.47 3.83 9.39
CA VAL A 137 -16.03 3.68 9.38
C VAL A 137 -15.42 4.83 8.60
N SER A 138 -14.36 5.42 9.15
CA SER A 138 -13.56 6.44 8.47
C SER A 138 -12.12 5.97 8.40
N ILE A 139 -11.61 5.81 7.19
CA ILE A 139 -10.23 5.39 6.92
C ILE A 139 -9.58 6.31 5.89
N THR A 140 -8.26 6.25 5.82
CA THR A 140 -7.46 6.89 4.80
C THR A 140 -7.20 5.95 3.61
N PHE A 141 -6.77 6.52 2.47
CA PHE A 141 -6.24 5.72 1.37
C PHE A 141 -4.98 4.92 1.78
N SER A 142 -4.16 5.45 2.68
CA SER A 142 -2.97 4.77 3.22
C SER A 142 -3.34 3.54 4.05
N GLU A 143 -4.36 3.63 4.93
CA GLU A 143 -4.89 2.49 5.70
C GLU A 143 -5.50 1.42 4.78
N LEU A 144 -6.29 1.84 3.79
CA LEU A 144 -6.89 0.94 2.80
C LEU A 144 -5.82 0.15 2.02
N LEU A 145 -4.77 0.85 1.54
CA LEU A 145 -3.67 0.21 0.84
C LEU A 145 -2.90 -0.75 1.75
N SER A 146 -2.69 -0.38 3.01
CA SER A 146 -1.97 -1.20 3.97
C SER A 146 -2.70 -2.50 4.28
N SER A 147 -4.03 -2.42 4.50
CA SER A 147 -4.91 -3.59 4.59
C SER A 147 -4.78 -4.53 3.37
N LEU A 148 -4.72 -3.96 2.16
CA LEU A 148 -4.54 -4.75 0.94
C LEU A 148 -3.16 -5.43 0.90
N GLN A 149 -2.11 -4.76 1.33
CA GLN A 149 -0.75 -5.29 1.36
C GLN A 149 -0.58 -6.40 2.40
N GLU A 150 -1.16 -6.25 3.60
CA GLU A 150 -1.16 -7.27 4.65
C GLU A 150 -1.82 -8.56 4.16
N ILE A 151 -3.00 -8.45 3.57
CA ILE A 151 -3.69 -9.62 3.00
C ILE A 151 -2.88 -10.22 1.85
N THR A 152 -2.24 -9.39 1.03
CA THR A 152 -1.36 -9.90 -0.03
C THR A 152 -0.18 -10.71 0.53
N GLU A 153 0.38 -10.30 1.68
CA GLU A 153 1.46 -11.03 2.36
C GLU A 153 1.02 -12.37 2.97
N GLU A 154 -0.23 -12.47 3.43
CA GLU A 154 -0.82 -13.73 3.92
C GLU A 154 -1.06 -14.73 2.79
N TYR A 155 -1.19 -14.26 1.54
CA TYR A 155 -1.37 -15.09 0.35
C TYR A 155 -0.21 -14.91 -0.66
N PRO A 156 1.04 -15.23 -0.28
CA PRO A 156 2.24 -14.87 -1.05
C PRO A 156 2.34 -15.52 -2.43
N PHE A 157 1.62 -16.62 -2.66
CA PHE A 157 1.60 -17.35 -3.92
C PHE A 157 0.45 -16.94 -4.85
N ASN A 158 -0.43 -16.04 -4.41
CA ASN A 158 -1.51 -15.51 -5.23
C ASN A 158 -1.00 -14.36 -6.11
N LYS A 159 -0.50 -14.71 -7.30
CA LYS A 159 0.06 -13.74 -8.27
C LYS A 159 -0.93 -12.67 -8.70
N GLU A 160 -2.21 -13.01 -8.79
CA GLU A 160 -3.25 -12.08 -9.21
C GLU A 160 -3.52 -11.03 -8.14
N LEU A 161 -3.63 -11.44 -6.87
CA LEU A 161 -3.74 -10.53 -5.73
C LEU A 161 -2.52 -9.61 -5.63
N TYR A 162 -1.32 -10.16 -5.79
CA TYR A 162 -0.09 -9.36 -5.79
C TYR A 162 -0.08 -8.31 -6.89
N ARG A 163 -0.53 -8.67 -8.10
CA ARG A 163 -0.65 -7.72 -9.21
C ARG A 163 -1.69 -6.64 -8.91
N LEU A 164 -2.86 -7.02 -8.39
CA LEU A 164 -3.91 -6.06 -8.01
C LEU A 164 -3.42 -5.06 -6.96
N SER A 165 -2.73 -5.54 -5.92
CA SER A 165 -2.12 -4.70 -4.89
C SER A 165 -1.11 -3.71 -5.47
N LYS A 166 -0.23 -4.18 -6.36
CA LYS A 166 0.74 -3.33 -7.05
C LYS A 166 0.08 -2.28 -7.94
N ASP A 167 -0.92 -2.67 -8.73
CA ASP A 167 -1.62 -1.79 -9.65
C ASP A 167 -2.41 -0.71 -8.88
N PHE A 168 -3.02 -1.08 -7.75
CA PHE A 168 -3.75 -0.15 -6.89
C PHE A 168 -2.81 0.84 -6.19
N TYR A 169 -1.65 0.37 -5.73
CA TYR A 169 -0.62 1.26 -5.22
C TYR A 169 -0.14 2.29 -6.25
N TYR A 170 0.16 1.83 -7.48
CA TYR A 170 0.58 2.73 -8.56
C TYR A 170 -0.48 3.80 -8.82
N TYR A 171 -1.75 3.40 -8.79
CA TYR A 171 -2.88 4.32 -8.89
C TYR A 171 -2.90 5.34 -7.75
N CYS A 172 -2.87 4.92 -6.49
CA CYS A 172 -2.86 5.81 -5.33
C CYS A 172 -1.70 6.81 -5.38
N SER A 173 -0.50 6.36 -5.77
CA SER A 173 0.68 7.22 -5.89
C SER A 173 0.54 8.22 -7.03
N SER A 174 0.07 7.76 -8.20
CA SER A 174 -0.10 8.61 -9.40
C SER A 174 -1.15 9.69 -9.22
N MET A 175 -2.11 9.43 -8.32
CA MET A 175 -3.22 10.34 -8.00
C MET A 175 -2.96 11.18 -6.75
N ASP A 176 -1.78 11.07 -6.13
CA ASP A 176 -1.40 11.76 -4.89
C ASP A 176 -2.37 11.51 -3.72
N LEU A 177 -2.93 10.29 -3.66
CA LEU A 177 -3.87 9.86 -2.60
C LEU A 177 -3.15 9.41 -1.33
N ILE A 178 -1.86 9.10 -1.43
CA ILE A 178 -1.00 8.69 -0.32
C ILE A 178 0.23 9.59 -0.28
N LYS A 179 0.69 9.95 0.92
CA LYS A 179 1.82 10.87 1.13
C LYS A 179 2.87 10.21 2.02
N ASN A 180 4.03 10.85 2.16
CA ASN A 180 5.09 10.41 3.07
C ASN A 180 5.49 8.93 2.89
N VAL A 181 5.55 8.50 1.62
CA VAL A 181 5.69 7.09 1.26
C VAL A 181 7.10 6.61 1.51
N PHE A 182 7.22 5.61 2.38
CA PHE A 182 8.39 4.80 2.63
C PHE A 182 8.26 3.43 1.96
N ARG A 183 9.06 3.20 0.92
CA ARG A 183 9.06 1.98 0.12
C ARG A 183 10.20 1.06 0.55
N ILE A 184 9.86 -0.07 1.15
CA ILE A 184 10.80 -1.11 1.52
C ILE A 184 11.00 -2.06 0.34
N VAL A 185 12.25 -2.34 0.01
CA VAL A 185 12.64 -3.18 -1.13
C VAL A 185 13.54 -4.33 -0.66
N PRO A 186 13.26 -5.59 -1.06
CA PRO A 186 14.11 -6.71 -0.71
C PRO A 186 15.40 -6.69 -1.53
N CYS A 187 16.53 -6.48 -0.85
CA CYS A 187 17.85 -6.24 -1.43
C CYS A 187 18.88 -7.32 -1.10
N ASN A 188 18.48 -8.54 -0.71
CA ASN A 188 19.41 -9.62 -0.29
C ASN A 188 20.64 -9.75 -1.20
N LYS A 189 20.45 -9.70 -2.53
CA LYS A 189 21.50 -9.87 -3.54
C LYS A 189 22.17 -8.58 -4.00
N SER A 190 21.73 -7.41 -3.54
CA SER A 190 22.32 -6.12 -3.94
C SER A 190 22.77 -5.32 -2.72
N PHE A 191 22.66 -5.88 -1.53
CA PHE A 191 22.82 -5.18 -0.26
C PHE A 191 24.18 -4.50 -0.15
N GLU A 192 25.26 -5.23 -0.42
CA GLU A 192 26.64 -4.73 -0.31
C GLU A 192 26.88 -3.51 -1.20
N LEU A 193 26.35 -3.53 -2.43
CA LEU A 193 26.49 -2.39 -3.34
C LEU A 193 25.62 -1.21 -2.92
N ASN A 194 24.39 -1.48 -2.47
CA ASN A 194 23.48 -0.43 -2.03
C ASN A 194 24.05 0.31 -0.82
N GLU A 195 24.63 -0.43 0.12
CA GLU A 195 25.34 0.11 1.28
C GLU A 195 26.61 0.86 0.86
N LYS A 196 27.46 0.28 0.01
CA LYS A 196 28.72 0.90 -0.39
C LYS A 196 28.55 2.20 -1.20
N TYR A 197 27.53 2.25 -2.06
CA TYR A 197 27.34 3.34 -3.03
C TYR A 197 26.17 4.27 -2.71
N HIS A 198 25.54 4.12 -1.54
CA HIS A 198 24.41 4.93 -1.09
C HIS A 198 23.34 5.10 -2.18
N LEU A 199 22.92 3.97 -2.73
CA LEU A 199 21.91 3.92 -3.78
C LEU A 199 21.08 2.65 -3.74
N TYR A 200 19.95 2.67 -4.44
CA TYR A 200 19.18 1.47 -4.78
C TYR A 200 19.00 1.40 -6.29
N PHE A 201 18.88 0.20 -6.85
CA PHE A 201 18.64 0.03 -8.28
C PHE A 201 17.68 -1.12 -8.55
N GLN A 202 16.96 -1.01 -9.67
CA GLN A 202 16.06 -2.04 -10.13
C GLN A 202 15.89 -2.01 -11.66
N PRO A 203 15.50 -3.12 -12.29
CA PRO A 203 15.12 -3.10 -13.70
C PRO A 203 13.94 -2.16 -13.94
N GLU A 204 13.98 -1.40 -15.03
CA GLU A 204 12.90 -0.50 -15.46
C GLU A 204 11.55 -1.24 -15.57
N SER A 205 11.58 -2.48 -16.05
CA SER A 205 10.42 -3.37 -16.18
C SER A 205 9.65 -3.63 -14.88
N ARG A 206 10.27 -3.42 -13.71
CA ARG A 206 9.56 -3.50 -12.43
C ARG A 206 8.59 -2.35 -12.22
N GLY A 207 8.68 -1.28 -13.01
CA GLY A 207 7.91 -0.06 -12.86
C GLY A 207 8.43 0.80 -11.72
N TYR A 208 8.15 2.09 -11.82
CA TYR A 208 8.49 3.11 -10.83
C TYR A 208 7.22 3.82 -10.37
N SER A 209 7.20 4.15 -9.09
CA SER A 209 6.19 4.96 -8.43
C SER A 209 6.92 5.95 -7.54
N ASN A 210 6.44 7.18 -7.50
CA ASN A 210 7.06 8.21 -6.69
C ASN A 210 6.95 7.86 -5.20
N HIS A 211 8.05 8.04 -4.46
CA HIS A 211 8.11 7.82 -3.01
C HIS A 211 9.24 8.66 -2.43
N GLN A 212 9.12 9.01 -1.15
CA GLN A 212 10.10 9.88 -0.49
C GLN A 212 11.29 9.11 0.07
N PHE A 213 11.05 7.90 0.58
CA PHE A 213 12.08 7.10 1.25
C PHE A 213 12.14 5.68 0.72
N THR A 214 13.35 5.15 0.57
CA THR A 214 13.61 3.75 0.21
C THR A 214 14.21 3.01 1.41
N GLY A 215 13.64 1.87 1.78
CA GLY A 215 14.16 0.99 2.82
C GLY A 215 14.91 -0.19 2.22
N ILE A 216 16.20 -0.33 2.52
CA ILE A 216 17.03 -1.45 2.08
C ILE A 216 16.81 -2.63 3.04
N TYR A 217 15.99 -3.59 2.61
CA TYR A 217 15.63 -4.75 3.42
C TYR A 217 16.48 -5.97 3.11
N THR A 218 17.01 -6.60 4.14
CA THR A 218 17.64 -7.92 4.08
C THR A 218 17.51 -8.62 5.43
N ALA A 219 17.48 -9.95 5.46
CA ALA A 219 17.44 -10.73 6.69
C ALA A 219 16.35 -10.32 7.71
N LYS A 220 15.13 -10.03 7.23
CA LYS A 220 13.97 -9.59 8.05
C LYS A 220 14.12 -8.24 8.74
N GLU A 221 15.03 -7.41 8.27
CA GLU A 221 15.25 -6.07 8.82
C GLU A 221 15.47 -5.07 7.68
N VAL A 222 14.91 -3.87 7.78
CA VAL A 222 15.40 -2.75 6.99
C VAL A 222 16.66 -2.26 7.67
N LYS A 223 17.79 -2.39 6.97
CA LYS A 223 19.11 -2.03 7.46
C LYS A 223 19.44 -0.57 7.25
N TYR A 224 18.90 0.02 6.18
CA TYR A 224 19.09 1.42 5.83
C TYR A 224 17.80 2.04 5.33
N ILE A 225 17.59 3.30 5.66
CA ILE A 225 16.60 4.17 5.03
C ILE A 225 17.32 5.27 4.25
N GLY A 226 16.93 5.45 2.98
CA GLY A 226 17.46 6.45 2.08
C GLY A 226 16.38 7.43 1.64
N LYS A 227 16.57 8.74 1.80
CA LYS A 227 15.68 9.75 1.20
C LYS A 227 16.00 9.92 -0.28
N VAL A 228 15.01 9.69 -1.13
CA VAL A 228 15.19 9.69 -2.59
C VAL A 228 15.34 11.13 -3.08
N ASN A 229 16.56 11.49 -3.49
CA ASN A 229 16.86 12.84 -3.97
C ASN A 229 16.72 12.95 -5.48
N LYS A 230 17.28 11.96 -6.21
CA LYS A 230 17.21 11.88 -7.67
C LYS A 230 17.01 10.44 -8.13
N VAL A 231 16.31 10.30 -9.26
CA VAL A 231 16.06 9.01 -9.89
C VAL A 231 16.42 9.11 -11.37
N PHE A 232 17.27 8.20 -11.84
CA PHE A 232 17.72 8.15 -13.23
C PHE A 232 17.55 6.75 -13.81
N LEU A 233 17.07 6.67 -15.05
CA LEU A 233 17.31 5.51 -15.89
C LEU A 233 18.74 5.65 -16.44
N ALA A 234 19.56 4.62 -16.30
CA ALA A 234 20.96 4.68 -16.71
C ALA A 234 21.36 3.51 -17.61
N GLU A 235 22.19 3.83 -18.59
CA GLU A 235 22.84 2.86 -19.47
C GLU A 235 24.34 3.14 -19.59
N LEU A 236 25.19 2.14 -19.36
CA LEU A 236 26.63 2.22 -19.56
C LEU A 236 26.99 1.70 -20.94
N THR A 237 27.59 2.56 -21.78
CA THR A 237 28.03 2.15 -23.12
C THR A 237 29.28 1.28 -23.06
N LYS A 238 29.61 0.62 -24.17
CA LYS A 238 30.82 -0.21 -24.28
C LYS A 238 32.10 0.62 -24.14
N GLU A 239 32.04 1.90 -24.48
CA GLU A 239 33.13 2.87 -24.36
C GLU A 239 33.28 3.40 -22.92
N GLY A 240 32.44 2.94 -21.99
CA GLY A 240 32.48 3.32 -20.58
C GLY A 240 31.81 4.65 -20.25
N LYS A 241 31.03 5.21 -21.17
CA LYS A 241 30.25 6.44 -20.95
C LYS A 241 28.89 6.10 -20.36
N LEU A 242 28.47 6.80 -19.31
CA LEU A 242 27.12 6.68 -18.78
C LEU A 242 26.16 7.59 -19.57
N ILE A 243 25.04 7.02 -20.00
CA ILE A 243 23.90 7.74 -20.56
C ILE A 243 22.80 7.70 -19.50
N THR A 244 22.27 8.86 -19.12
CA THR A 244 21.23 8.94 -18.09
C THR A 244 20.01 9.69 -18.61
N GLU A 245 18.84 9.16 -18.35
CA GLU A 245 17.55 9.84 -18.50
C GLU A 245 17.00 10.14 -17.10
N LYS A 246 16.69 11.41 -16.85
CA LYS A 246 16.17 11.86 -15.56
C LYS A 246 14.69 11.50 -15.41
N ILE A 247 14.38 10.74 -14.37
CA ILE A 247 13.01 10.37 -14.01
C ILE A 247 12.43 11.32 -12.96
N SER A 248 13.21 11.64 -11.91
CA SER A 248 12.76 12.48 -10.78
C SER A 248 13.92 13.19 -10.09
N GLY A 249 13.60 14.22 -9.29
CA GLY A 249 14.55 15.01 -8.50
C GLY A 249 14.87 16.39 -9.09
N ASN A 250 15.52 17.25 -8.32
CA ASN A 250 15.98 18.57 -8.79
C ASN A 250 17.46 18.53 -9.19
N GLY A 251 17.85 19.32 -10.20
CA GLY A 251 19.22 19.37 -10.70
C GLY A 251 19.59 18.24 -11.67
N GLU A 252 20.76 18.37 -12.30
CA GLU A 252 21.36 17.34 -13.16
C GLU A 252 22.14 16.31 -12.33
N ILE A 253 22.52 15.19 -12.97
CA ILE A 253 23.42 14.23 -12.34
C ILE A 253 24.80 14.85 -12.13
N THR A 254 25.38 14.67 -10.93
CA THR A 254 26.73 15.12 -10.63
C THR A 254 27.77 14.07 -11.05
N THR A 255 29.02 14.48 -11.20
CA THR A 255 30.13 13.55 -11.50
C THR A 255 30.32 12.50 -10.41
N GLU A 256 30.07 12.86 -9.16
CA GLU A 256 30.11 11.90 -8.04
C GLU A 256 29.00 10.86 -8.17
N GLU A 257 27.76 11.30 -8.40
CA GLU A 257 26.60 10.42 -8.59
C GLU A 257 26.79 9.48 -9.79
N GLU A 258 27.30 10.01 -10.92
CA GLU A 258 27.66 9.24 -12.11
C GLU A 258 28.70 8.16 -11.78
N ASN A 259 29.75 8.51 -11.03
CA ASN A 259 30.78 7.56 -10.62
C ASN A 259 30.22 6.46 -9.72
N ARG A 260 29.29 6.76 -8.81
CA ARG A 260 28.64 5.73 -7.97
C ARG A 260 27.82 4.75 -8.83
N ILE A 261 27.08 5.24 -9.83
CA ILE A 261 26.33 4.38 -10.76
C ILE A 261 27.28 3.51 -11.58
N ILE A 262 28.31 4.11 -12.21
CA ILE A 262 29.29 3.37 -13.02
C ILE A 262 29.98 2.27 -12.19
N SER A 263 30.39 2.61 -10.96
CA SER A 263 31.07 1.66 -10.08
C SER A 263 30.14 0.54 -9.65
N THR A 264 28.88 0.85 -9.34
CA THR A 264 27.84 -0.17 -9.08
C THR A 264 27.68 -1.11 -10.26
N ILE A 265 27.57 -0.58 -11.49
CA ILE A 265 27.40 -1.40 -12.71
C ILE A 265 28.60 -2.32 -12.94
N LYS A 266 29.82 -1.82 -12.74
CA LYS A 266 31.06 -2.59 -12.97
C LYS A 266 31.29 -3.65 -11.89
N GLU A 267 31.07 -3.33 -10.63
CA GLU A 267 31.31 -4.27 -9.52
C GLU A 267 30.19 -5.30 -9.35
N PHE A 268 28.97 -5.04 -9.85
CA PHE A 268 27.86 -6.00 -9.77
C PHE A 268 28.22 -7.42 -10.26
N PRO A 269 28.72 -7.62 -11.49
CA PRO A 269 29.12 -8.95 -11.94
C PRO A 269 30.32 -9.52 -11.17
N GLU A 270 31.22 -8.68 -10.65
CA GLU A 270 32.39 -9.12 -9.87
C GLU A 270 32.00 -9.71 -8.51
N ILE A 271 31.06 -9.06 -7.82
CA ILE A 271 30.59 -9.49 -6.49
C ILE A 271 29.66 -10.70 -6.62
N TYR A 272 28.72 -10.68 -7.56
CA TYR A 272 27.66 -11.68 -7.61
C TYR A 272 27.92 -12.82 -8.61
N GLY A 273 28.88 -12.67 -9.52
CA GLY A 273 29.26 -13.69 -10.49
C GLY A 273 28.24 -13.93 -11.61
N TYR A 274 27.19 -13.11 -11.70
CA TYR A 274 26.18 -13.16 -12.76
C TYR A 274 25.41 -11.84 -12.88
N GLY A 275 24.73 -11.68 -14.01
CA GLY A 275 23.85 -10.55 -14.27
C GLY A 275 24.56 -9.36 -14.89
N ASP A 276 23.76 -8.50 -15.53
CA ASP A 276 24.22 -7.26 -16.15
C ASP A 276 23.17 -6.19 -15.86
N ILE A 277 23.62 -5.13 -15.19
CA ILE A 277 22.80 -3.97 -14.86
C ILE A 277 23.21 -2.72 -15.66
N SER A 278 24.04 -2.90 -16.68
CA SER A 278 24.53 -1.82 -17.55
C SER A 278 23.43 -1.21 -18.42
N LYS A 279 22.25 -1.82 -18.53
CA LYS A 279 21.14 -1.31 -19.35
C LYS A 279 19.80 -1.53 -18.69
N GLY A 280 18.84 -0.65 -18.98
CA GLY A 280 17.44 -0.81 -18.55
C GLY A 280 17.26 -0.86 -17.04
N HIS A 281 18.10 -0.14 -16.27
CA HIS A 281 18.03 -0.07 -14.82
C HIS A 281 17.82 1.36 -14.34
N ILE A 282 16.91 1.49 -13.38
CA ILE A 282 16.62 2.73 -12.67
C ILE A 282 17.44 2.75 -11.39
N PHE A 283 18.13 3.85 -11.15
CA PHE A 283 18.94 4.12 -9.97
C PHE A 283 18.31 5.22 -9.13
N PHE A 284 18.20 4.95 -7.83
CA PHE A 284 17.69 5.83 -6.79
C PHE A 284 18.89 6.29 -5.97
N LEU A 285 19.15 7.58 -6.00
CA LEU A 285 20.33 8.16 -5.37
C LEU A 285 19.95 8.78 -4.03
N PHE A 286 20.76 8.49 -3.02
CA PHE A 286 20.69 9.07 -1.70
C PHE A 286 21.92 9.95 -1.48
N ASP A 287 21.76 11.10 -0.81
CA ASP A 287 22.89 11.88 -0.32
C ASP A 287 23.43 11.24 0.96
N ASP A 288 24.68 11.53 1.32
CA ASP A 288 25.31 10.91 2.49
C ASP A 288 24.59 11.20 3.81
N ASN A 289 24.03 12.41 3.97
CA ASN A 289 23.24 12.76 5.16
C ASN A 289 21.82 12.16 5.14
N ASP A 290 21.43 11.57 4.01
CA ASP A 290 20.09 11.07 3.72
C ASP A 290 20.06 9.55 3.55
N PHE A 291 21.16 8.85 3.88
CA PHE A 291 21.24 7.39 3.91
C PHE A 291 21.67 6.93 5.31
N CYS A 292 20.69 6.55 6.12
CA CYS A 292 20.89 6.31 7.55
C CYS A 292 20.65 4.84 7.93
N PRO A 293 21.48 4.24 8.81
CA PRO A 293 21.24 2.90 9.31
C PRO A 293 19.99 2.85 10.19
N THR A 294 19.26 1.74 10.14
CA THR A 294 18.08 1.48 10.97
C THR A 294 17.95 -0.01 11.29
N LYS A 295 17.07 -0.34 12.22
CA LYS A 295 16.76 -1.68 12.74
C LYS A 295 15.27 -1.94 12.76
N PHE A 296 14.57 -1.39 11.77
CA PHE A 296 13.15 -1.65 11.58
C PHE A 296 12.99 -3.15 11.24
N LYS A 297 12.31 -3.94 12.09
CA LYS A 297 12.19 -5.40 11.95
C LYS A 297 10.81 -5.89 11.47
N LYS A 298 10.83 -6.89 10.58
CA LYS A 298 9.66 -7.68 10.18
C LYS A 298 9.51 -8.91 11.06
N THR A 299 8.34 -9.09 11.67
CA THR A 299 7.99 -10.15 12.62
C THR A 299 7.28 -11.31 11.94
N SER A 300 6.42 -11.04 10.96
CA SER A 300 5.60 -12.03 10.24
C SER A 300 6.42 -13.17 9.61
N LYS A 301 5.76 -14.32 9.41
CA LYS A 301 6.40 -15.63 9.15
C LYS A 301 7.39 -15.63 7.98
N TYR A 302 6.97 -15.08 6.84
CA TYR A 302 7.78 -15.10 5.62
C TYR A 302 8.60 -13.82 5.45
N GLY A 303 9.74 -13.97 4.78
CA GLY A 303 10.51 -12.82 4.32
C GLY A 303 9.72 -11.99 3.31
N LEU A 304 10.20 -10.79 3.05
CA LEU A 304 9.59 -9.88 2.09
C LEU A 304 9.79 -10.38 0.64
N LEU A 305 8.72 -10.78 -0.04
CA LEU A 305 8.75 -11.34 -1.39
C LEU A 305 8.61 -10.29 -2.51
N GLY A 306 8.25 -9.06 -2.16
CA GLY A 306 8.07 -7.92 -3.06
C GLY A 306 8.23 -6.61 -2.32
N SER A 307 8.11 -5.45 -2.96
CA SER A 307 8.22 -4.20 -2.20
C SER A 307 7.02 -4.01 -1.26
N ARG A 308 7.26 -3.56 -0.02
CA ARG A 308 6.23 -3.11 0.93
C ARG A 308 6.25 -1.60 1.04
N LEU A 309 5.11 -1.00 1.34
CA LEU A 309 4.97 0.44 1.45
C LEU A 309 4.36 0.78 2.79
N PHE A 310 4.80 1.91 3.32
CA PHE A 310 4.23 2.52 4.50
C PHE A 310 4.09 4.01 4.23
N ASP A 311 2.95 4.59 4.57
CA ASP A 311 2.86 6.00 4.90
C ASP A 311 3.47 6.17 6.29
N LEU A 312 4.58 6.89 6.39
CA LEU A 312 5.30 7.06 7.67
C LEU A 312 4.41 7.66 8.76
N LYS A 313 3.47 8.53 8.39
CA LYS A 313 2.58 9.18 9.35
C LYS A 313 1.41 8.28 9.74
N VAL A 314 0.76 7.68 8.74
CA VAL A 314 -0.48 6.93 8.97
C VAL A 314 -0.19 5.52 9.48
N ASN A 315 0.78 4.82 8.91
CA ASN A 315 1.01 3.42 9.23
C ASN A 315 2.02 3.20 10.35
N LEU A 316 2.96 4.13 10.53
CA LEU A 316 4.03 4.02 11.52
C LEU A 316 3.96 5.11 12.60
N GLU A 317 2.89 5.93 12.59
CA GLU A 317 2.63 6.97 13.59
C GLU A 317 3.78 7.98 13.78
N ILE A 318 4.59 8.20 12.75
CA ILE A 318 5.67 9.19 12.78
C ILE A 318 5.08 10.56 12.42
N GLU A 319 4.90 11.40 13.43
CA GLU A 319 4.41 12.76 13.24
C GLU A 319 5.45 13.70 12.64
N ASN A 320 4.98 14.75 11.96
CA ASN A 320 5.80 15.84 11.40
C ASN A 320 6.94 15.36 10.49
N VAL A 321 6.72 14.29 9.70
CA VAL A 321 7.69 13.70 8.76
C VAL A 321 8.39 14.76 7.92
N GLU A 322 7.66 15.79 7.48
CA GLU A 322 8.17 16.85 6.61
C GLU A 322 9.24 17.75 7.27
N ARG A 323 9.33 17.71 8.61
CA ARG A 323 10.28 18.47 9.42
C ARG A 323 11.43 17.63 9.97
N LEU A 324 11.32 16.31 9.91
CA LEU A 324 12.33 15.39 10.43
C LEU A 324 13.45 15.20 9.41
N SER A 325 14.67 15.09 9.91
CA SER A 325 15.80 14.55 9.15
C SER A 325 15.64 13.06 8.92
N THR A 326 16.33 12.53 7.91
CA THR A 326 16.33 11.09 7.61
C THR A 326 16.88 10.27 8.79
N LEU A 327 17.82 10.82 9.55
CA LEU A 327 18.36 10.21 10.77
C LEU A 327 17.30 10.08 11.87
N GLU A 328 16.55 11.15 12.16
CA GLU A 328 15.49 11.10 13.18
C GLU A 328 14.39 10.10 12.81
N ILE A 329 14.06 9.96 11.52
CA ILE A 329 13.14 8.93 11.03
C ILE A 329 13.74 7.54 11.25
N ALA A 330 15.01 7.34 10.88
CA ALA A 330 15.72 6.07 11.07
C ALA A 330 15.77 5.61 12.53
N GLU A 331 15.97 6.56 13.45
CA GLU A 331 15.97 6.34 14.90
C GLU A 331 14.59 5.89 15.39
N LYS A 332 13.53 6.60 15.00
CA LYS A 332 12.15 6.21 15.36
C LYS A 332 11.78 4.82 14.85
N LEU A 333 12.21 4.48 13.64
CA LEU A 333 11.97 3.16 13.05
C LEU A 333 12.64 2.01 13.83
N ASN A 334 13.68 2.27 14.64
CA ASN A 334 14.32 1.23 15.44
C ASN A 334 13.41 0.65 16.53
N ASP A 335 12.41 1.43 16.96
CA ASP A 335 11.48 1.07 18.05
C ASP A 335 10.19 0.45 17.52
N ILE A 336 10.04 0.32 16.20
CA ILE A 336 8.82 -0.17 15.53
C ILE A 336 9.11 -1.51 14.85
N THR A 337 8.09 -2.37 14.80
CA THR A 337 8.12 -3.64 14.08
C THR A 337 6.84 -3.86 13.28
N TRP A 338 6.88 -4.66 12.21
CA TRP A 338 5.71 -4.94 11.35
C TRP A 338 5.61 -6.39 10.87
#